data_AF-A0AA91DB91-F1
#
_entry.id   AF-A0AA91DB91-F1
#
_cell.length_a   1.000
_cell.length_b   1.000
_cell.length_c   1.000
_cell.angle_alpha   90.00
_cell.angle_beta   90.00
_cell.angle_gamma   90.00
#
_symmetry.space_group_name_H-M   'P 1'
#
loop_
_entity.id
_entity.type
_entity.pdbx_description
1 polymer ?
#
loop_
_entity_poly.entity_id
_entity_poly.type
_entity_poly.pdbx_seq_one_letter_code
_entity_poly.pdbx_strand_id
1 'polypeptide(L)'
;MHQAYFQIPDDLLRDTLYHWALVRPNVAVIDLLAPGEEQVVAVGNHLVSARANLEIVRGCDGSGAMFLVVSAMLAYPANLGRKLAGVLAAAGFMYLLNLLRIAAIYFVVAYYPAWFLPAHTYFAPTLIVVLGCLFFAWWAAWARSDADGQRRVS
;
A
#
# COMPACT_ATOMS: atom_id res chain seq x y z
N MET A 1 -7.57 11.58 17.68
CA MET A 1 -7.59 10.53 16.64
C MET A 1 -6.95 9.19 17.06
N HIS A 2 -6.27 9.09 18.21
CA HIS A 2 -5.64 7.82 18.67
C HIS A 2 -6.62 6.80 19.30
N GLN A 3 -7.81 7.23 19.74
CA GLN A 3 -8.78 6.37 20.44
C GLN A 3 -9.76 5.63 19.51
N ALA A 4 -10.10 6.18 18.34
CA ALA A 4 -11.06 5.56 17.42
C ALA A 4 -10.47 4.33 16.69
N TYR A 5 -9.15 4.28 16.50
CA TYR A 5 -8.45 3.17 15.84
C TYR A 5 -8.46 1.86 16.66
N PHE A 6 -8.57 1.97 17.99
CA PHE A 6 -8.63 0.83 18.91
C PHE A 6 -10.05 0.30 19.15
N GLN A 7 -11.09 0.99 18.67
CA GLN A 7 -12.48 0.56 18.83
C GLN A 7 -13.00 -0.27 17.65
N ILE A 8 -12.23 -0.41 16.58
CA ILE A 8 -12.56 -1.34 15.50
C ILE A 8 -12.17 -2.75 15.95
N PRO A 9 -13.12 -3.70 16.05
CA PRO A 9 -12.82 -5.08 16.44
C PRO A 9 -11.71 -5.64 15.57
N ASP A 10 -10.65 -6.17 16.19
CA ASP A 10 -9.52 -6.78 15.48
C ASP A 10 -9.98 -7.87 14.51
N ASP A 11 -11.05 -8.57 14.86
CA ASP A 11 -11.66 -9.65 14.08
C ASP A 11 -12.27 -9.12 12.77
N LEU A 12 -12.94 -7.97 12.78
CA LEU A 12 -13.55 -7.37 11.59
C LEU A 12 -12.47 -6.88 10.60
N LEU A 13 -11.38 -6.31 11.13
CA LEU A 13 -10.24 -5.86 10.34
C LEU A 13 -9.47 -7.04 9.72
N ARG A 14 -9.19 -8.08 10.51
CA ARG A 14 -8.46 -9.27 10.04
C ARG A 14 -9.28 -10.13 9.09
N ASP A 15 -10.50 -10.51 9.46
CA ASP A 15 -11.27 -11.51 8.71
C ASP A 15 -12.00 -10.94 7.50
N THR A 16 -12.32 -9.65 7.51
CA THR A 16 -13.12 -9.04 6.44
C THR A 16 -12.30 -8.05 5.62
N LEU A 17 -11.71 -7.04 6.26
CA LEU A 17 -11.02 -5.98 5.53
C LEU A 17 -9.72 -6.49 4.90
N TYR A 18 -8.83 -7.11 5.68
CA TYR A 18 -7.55 -7.59 5.19
C TYR A 18 -7.71 -8.78 4.25
N HIS A 19 -8.63 -9.71 4.52
CA HIS A 19 -8.89 -10.83 3.63
C HIS A 19 -9.25 -10.36 2.22
N TRP A 20 -10.25 -9.48 2.10
CA TRP A 20 -10.75 -9.03 0.80
C TRP A 20 -9.90 -7.95 0.14
N ALA A 21 -9.35 -7.01 0.92
CA ALA A 21 -8.59 -5.91 0.36
C ALA A 21 -7.11 -6.23 0.15
N LEU A 22 -6.53 -7.19 0.87
CA LEU A 22 -5.09 -7.46 0.79
C LEU A 22 -4.80 -8.90 0.42
N VAL A 23 -5.33 -9.87 1.15
CA VAL A 23 -4.92 -11.28 0.98
C VAL A 23 -5.39 -11.85 -0.35
N ARG A 24 -6.68 -11.76 -0.70
CA ARG A 24 -7.18 -12.29 -1.98
C ARG A 24 -6.54 -11.61 -3.20
N PRO A 25 -6.41 -10.27 -3.25
CA PRO A 25 -5.67 -9.62 -4.34
C PRO A 25 -4.21 -10.06 -4.39
N ASN A 26 -3.56 -10.28 -3.24
CA ASN A 26 -2.18 -10.78 -3.23
C ASN A 26 -2.04 -12.19 -3.77
N VAL A 27 -2.99 -13.10 -3.50
CA VAL A 27 -3.00 -14.44 -4.13
C VAL A 27 -3.00 -14.28 -5.66
N ALA A 28 -3.88 -13.45 -6.20
CA ALA A 28 -3.95 -13.20 -7.64
C ALA A 28 -2.65 -12.58 -8.20
N VAL A 29 -2.00 -11.68 -7.45
CA VAL A 29 -0.70 -11.12 -7.84
C VAL A 29 0.39 -12.18 -7.84
N ILE A 30 0.43 -13.06 -6.83
CA ILE A 30 1.41 -14.14 -6.74
C ILE A 30 1.20 -15.15 -7.87
N ASP A 31 -0.04 -15.55 -8.14
CA ASP A 31 -0.40 -16.42 -9.27
C ASP A 31 -0.01 -15.81 -10.62
N LEU A 32 -0.13 -14.49 -10.77
CA LEU A 32 0.30 -13.77 -11.97
C LEU A 32 1.82 -13.73 -12.11
N LEU A 33 2.56 -13.60 -11.01
CA LEU A 33 4.03 -13.49 -11.00
C LEU A 33 4.73 -14.84 -11.14
N ALA A 34 4.15 -15.90 -10.58
CA ALA A 34 4.71 -17.26 -10.59
C ALA A 34 3.64 -18.30 -10.95
N PRO A 35 3.10 -18.26 -12.19
CA PRO A 35 1.97 -19.09 -12.58
C PRO A 35 2.31 -20.59 -12.48
N GLY A 36 1.63 -21.28 -11.57
CA GLY A 36 1.73 -22.74 -11.39
C GLY A 36 2.88 -23.22 -10.50
N GLU A 37 3.74 -22.34 -10.00
CA GLU A 37 4.84 -22.73 -9.09
C GLU A 37 4.44 -22.72 -7.61
N GLU A 38 3.54 -21.81 -7.23
CA GLU A 38 3.14 -21.58 -5.84
C GLU A 38 1.61 -21.72 -5.71
N GLN A 39 1.14 -22.76 -5.02
CA GLN A 39 -0.29 -22.89 -4.68
C GLN A 39 -0.58 -22.08 -3.40
N VAL A 40 -0.76 -20.78 -3.56
CA VAL A 40 -1.04 -19.88 -2.42
C VAL A 40 -2.54 -19.81 -2.17
N VAL A 41 -2.94 -20.04 -0.92
CA VAL A 41 -4.33 -19.96 -0.48
C VAL A 41 -4.49 -18.84 0.54
N ALA A 42 -5.54 -18.05 0.36
CA ALA A 42 -5.96 -17.03 1.31
C ALA A 42 -6.72 -17.68 2.47
N VAL A 43 -6.18 -17.63 3.69
CA VAL A 43 -6.83 -18.15 4.90
C VAL A 43 -6.92 -17.02 5.93
N GLY A 44 -8.08 -16.37 6.06
CA GLY A 44 -8.22 -15.18 6.91
C GLY A 44 -7.26 -14.07 6.48
N ASN A 45 -6.41 -13.58 7.40
CA ASN A 45 -5.34 -12.62 7.12
C ASN A 45 -4.00 -13.27 6.72
N HIS A 46 -3.97 -14.57 6.42
CA HIS A 46 -2.76 -15.30 6.05
C HIS A 46 -2.70 -15.64 4.55
N LEU A 47 -1.48 -15.59 4.01
CA LEU A 47 -1.09 -16.19 2.73
C LEU A 47 -0.35 -17.49 3.05
N VAL A 48 -0.98 -18.63 2.75
CA VAL A 48 -0.48 -19.95 3.10
C VAL A 48 -0.16 -20.74 1.84
N SER A 49 1.01 -21.36 1.81
CA SER A 49 1.42 -22.32 0.78
C SER A 49 2.20 -23.48 1.41
N ALA A 50 2.65 -24.42 0.59
CA ALA A 50 3.53 -25.49 1.04
C ALA A 50 4.90 -24.99 1.55
N ARG A 51 5.30 -23.75 1.22
CA ARG A 51 6.63 -23.20 1.50
C ARG A 51 6.62 -22.06 2.50
N ALA A 52 5.51 -21.32 2.62
CA ALA A 52 5.43 -20.14 3.46
C ALA A 52 4.05 -20.02 4.14
N ASN A 53 4.06 -19.45 5.34
CA ASN A 53 2.87 -18.95 6.02
C ASN A 53 3.15 -17.50 6.43
N LEU A 54 2.61 -16.55 5.66
CA LEU A 54 2.77 -15.13 5.90
C LEU A 54 1.49 -14.53 6.49
N GLU A 55 1.54 -14.09 7.73
CA GLU A 55 0.46 -13.35 8.38
C GLU A 55 0.55 -11.85 8.06
N ILE A 56 -0.56 -11.25 7.66
CA ILE A 56 -0.68 -9.79 7.51
C ILE A 56 -1.31 -9.23 8.79
N VAL A 57 -0.50 -8.53 9.59
CA VAL A 57 -0.93 -7.84 10.82
C VAL A 57 -1.01 -6.32 10.63
N ARG A 58 -1.66 -5.62 11.57
CA ARG A 58 -1.71 -4.16 11.57
C ARG A 58 -0.28 -3.57 11.53
N GLY A 59 -0.04 -2.60 10.66
CA GLY A 59 1.29 -2.02 10.41
C GLY A 59 2.06 -2.69 9.26
N CYS A 60 1.71 -3.91 8.89
CA CYS A 60 2.19 -4.57 7.66
C CYS A 60 1.32 -4.25 6.43
N ASP A 61 0.22 -3.53 6.62
CA ASP A 61 -0.77 -3.18 5.61
C ASP A 61 -0.43 -1.91 4.81
N GLY A 62 0.71 -1.26 5.09
CA GLY A 62 1.16 -0.06 4.35
C GLY A 62 0.33 1.20 4.64
N SER A 63 -0.63 1.11 5.56
CA SER A 63 -1.57 2.19 5.90
C SER A 63 -0.87 3.47 6.36
N GLY A 64 0.20 3.36 7.15
CA GLY A 64 0.98 4.52 7.62
C GLY A 64 1.57 5.37 6.49
N ALA A 65 2.14 4.73 5.46
CA ALA A 65 2.72 5.44 4.32
C ALA A 65 1.62 6.10 3.46
N MET A 66 0.49 5.41 3.29
CA MET A 66 -0.68 5.97 2.59
C MET A 66 -1.20 7.23 3.30
N PHE A 67 -1.38 7.17 4.62
CA PHE A 67 -1.83 8.33 5.41
C PHE A 67 -0.85 9.49 5.35
N LEU A 68 0.46 9.21 5.32
CA LEU A 68 1.49 10.25 5.19
C LEU A 68 1.35 10.99 3.85
N VAL A 69 1.26 10.26 2.73
CA VAL A 69 1.13 10.86 1.39
C VAL A 69 -0.19 11.62 1.28
N VAL A 70 -1.31 11.03 1.70
CA VAL A 70 -2.62 11.69 1.66
C VAL A 70 -2.62 12.95 2.52
N SER A 71 -2.02 12.93 3.71
CA SER A 71 -1.92 14.10 4.57
C SER A 71 -1.10 15.22 3.93
N ALA A 72 0.03 14.89 3.28
CA ALA A 72 0.83 15.86 2.55
C ALA A 72 0.02 16.52 1.41
N MET A 73 -0.77 15.74 0.68
CA MET A 73 -1.64 16.25 -0.40
C MET A 73 -2.78 17.12 0.13
N LEU A 74 -3.38 16.75 1.26
CA LEU A 74 -4.43 17.52 1.91
C LEU A 74 -3.90 18.85 2.47
N ALA A 75 -2.66 18.88 2.97
CA ALA A 75 -2.01 20.11 3.41
C ALA A 75 -1.60 21.03 2.24
N TYR A 76 -1.40 20.47 1.04
CA TYR A 76 -0.96 21.24 -0.13
C TYR A 76 -2.03 22.23 -0.63
N PRO A 77 -1.69 23.51 -0.89
CA PRO A 77 -2.63 24.50 -1.39
C PRO A 77 -2.93 24.29 -2.87
N ALA A 78 -3.97 23.52 -3.18
CA ALA A 78 -4.45 23.24 -4.54
C ALA A 78 -5.98 23.26 -4.62
N ASN A 79 -6.52 23.45 -5.83
CA ASN A 79 -7.96 23.41 -6.11
C ASN A 79 -8.59 22.08 -5.67
N LEU A 80 -9.79 22.14 -5.08
CA LEU A 80 -10.43 20.99 -4.43
C LEU A 80 -10.63 19.79 -5.38
N GLY A 81 -11.00 20.02 -6.64
CA GLY A 81 -11.16 18.95 -7.63
C GLY A 81 -9.85 18.20 -7.93
N ARG A 82 -8.72 18.93 -8.02
CA ARG A 82 -7.39 18.33 -8.28
C ARG A 82 -6.83 17.66 -7.04
N LYS A 83 -7.16 18.19 -5.86
CA LYS A 83 -6.86 17.55 -4.58
C LYS A 83 -7.58 16.20 -4.47
N LEU A 84 -8.88 16.14 -4.79
CA LEU A 84 -9.63 14.87 -4.77
C LEU A 84 -9.09 13.87 -5.80
N ALA A 85 -8.87 14.29 -7.04
CA ALA A 85 -8.29 13.43 -8.07
C ALA A 85 -6.90 12.92 -7.68
N GLY A 86 -6.06 13.80 -7.12
CA GLY A 86 -4.75 13.45 -6.60
C GLY A 86 -4.82 12.44 -5.47
N VAL A 87 -5.67 12.66 -4.47
CA VAL A 87 -5.81 11.76 -3.32
C VAL A 87 -6.30 10.38 -3.77
N LEU A 88 -7.25 10.30 -4.71
CA LEU A 88 -7.70 9.03 -5.27
C LEU A 88 -6.58 8.32 -6.04
N ALA A 89 -5.82 9.05 -6.85
CA ALA A 89 -4.68 8.50 -7.58
C ALA A 89 -3.57 8.01 -6.62
N ALA A 90 -3.27 8.78 -5.57
CA ALA A 90 -2.32 8.39 -4.53
C ALA A 90 -2.79 7.14 -3.78
N ALA A 91 -4.08 7.09 -3.44
CA ALA A 91 -4.66 5.93 -2.76
C ALA A 91 -4.51 4.66 -3.61
N GLY A 92 -4.85 4.72 -4.90
CA GLY A 92 -4.67 3.59 -5.82
C GLY A 92 -3.20 3.19 -6.00
N PHE A 93 -2.32 4.18 -6.24
CA PHE A 93 -0.88 3.93 -6.42
C PHE A 93 -0.25 3.29 -5.18
N MET A 94 -0.50 3.84 -3.99
CA MET A 94 0.03 3.31 -2.73
C MET A 94 -0.54 1.92 -2.41
N TYR A 95 -1.81 1.67 -2.72
CA TYR A 95 -2.43 0.35 -2.59
C TYR A 95 -1.73 -0.69 -3.47
N LEU A 96 -1.46 -0.39 -4.75
CA LEU A 96 -0.75 -1.30 -5.66
C LEU A 96 0.68 -1.58 -5.19
N LEU A 97 1.40 -0.54 -4.73
CA LEU A 97 2.74 -0.72 -4.14
C LEU A 97 2.70 -1.61 -2.90
N ASN A 98 1.67 -1.49 -2.07
CA ASN A 98 1.50 -2.34 -0.91
C ASN A 98 1.21 -3.80 -1.27
N LEU A 99 0.39 -4.06 -2.30
CA LEU A 99 0.20 -5.42 -2.82
C LEU A 99 1.52 -6.01 -3.32
N LEU A 100 2.26 -5.26 -4.14
CA LEU A 100 3.57 -5.72 -4.62
C LEU A 100 4.54 -6.00 -3.47
N ARG A 101 4.52 -5.16 -2.42
CA ARG A 101 5.33 -5.33 -1.22
C ARG A 101 4.99 -6.62 -0.46
N ILE A 102 3.71 -6.92 -0.28
CA ILE A 102 3.27 -8.15 0.39
C ILE A 102 3.68 -9.38 -0.44
N ALA A 103 3.44 -9.36 -1.76
CA ALA A 103 3.86 -10.43 -2.66
C ALA A 103 5.40 -10.63 -2.66
N ALA A 104 6.18 -9.55 -2.69
CA ALA A 104 7.64 -9.64 -2.64
C ALA A 104 8.13 -10.25 -1.31
N ILE A 105 7.55 -9.84 -0.18
CA ILE A 105 7.87 -10.40 1.13
C ILE A 105 7.47 -11.88 1.20
N TYR A 106 6.34 -12.27 0.61
CA TYR A 106 5.95 -13.68 0.51
C TYR A 106 7.06 -14.51 -0.17
N PHE A 107 7.58 -14.07 -1.30
CA PHE A 107 8.69 -14.77 -1.97
C PHE A 107 9.97 -14.79 -1.13
N VAL A 108 10.29 -13.72 -0.41
CA VAL A 108 11.42 -13.71 0.52
C VAL A 108 11.21 -14.76 1.62
N VAL A 109 10.02 -14.89 2.19
CA VAL A 109 9.73 -15.91 3.21
C VAL A 109 9.84 -17.32 2.63
N ALA A 110 9.31 -17.55 1.43
CA ALA A 110 9.28 -18.87 0.80
C ALA A 110 10.67 -19.39 0.38
N TYR A 111 11.57 -18.51 -0.10
CA TYR A 111 12.86 -18.92 -0.66
C TYR A 111 14.07 -18.52 0.21
N TYR A 112 13.97 -17.41 0.96
CA TYR A 112 15.08 -16.82 1.71
C TYR A 112 14.64 -16.29 3.08
N PRO A 113 14.10 -17.13 3.98
CA PRO A 113 13.48 -16.69 5.23
C PRO A 113 14.40 -15.88 6.15
N ALA A 114 15.73 -16.10 6.07
CA ALA A 114 16.72 -15.32 6.82
C ALA A 114 16.71 -13.81 6.45
N TRP A 115 16.25 -13.47 5.24
CA TRP A 115 16.15 -12.09 4.76
C TRP A 115 14.81 -11.43 5.07
N PHE A 116 13.85 -12.16 5.65
CA PHE A 116 12.53 -11.62 5.97
C PHE A 116 12.61 -10.37 6.82
N LEU A 117 13.34 -10.42 7.94
CA LEU A 117 13.41 -9.30 8.88
C LEU A 117 13.95 -8.03 8.22
N PRO A 118 15.14 -8.01 7.59
CA PRO A 118 15.64 -6.79 6.98
C PRO A 118 14.80 -6.32 5.77
N ALA A 119 14.27 -7.25 4.96
CA ALA A 119 13.39 -6.93 3.84
C ALA A 119 12.11 -6.24 4.32
N HIS A 120 11.51 -6.76 5.39
CA HIS A 120 10.26 -6.29 5.95
C HIS A 120 10.39 -4.96 6.70
N THR A 121 11.46 -4.78 7.49
CA THR A 121 11.61 -3.61 8.37
C THR A 121 12.31 -2.43 7.71
N TYR A 122 13.26 -2.68 6.80
CA TYR A 122 14.09 -1.62 6.23
C TYR A 122 13.78 -1.41 4.74
N PHE A 123 13.98 -2.43 3.91
CA PHE A 123 13.96 -2.23 2.45
C PHE A 123 12.58 -1.87 1.92
N ALA A 124 11.57 -2.70 2.22
CA ALA A 124 10.23 -2.50 1.70
C ALA A 124 9.60 -1.17 2.19
N PRO A 125 9.62 -0.82 3.49
CA PRO A 125 9.07 0.44 3.95
C PRO A 125 9.80 1.66 3.38
N THR A 126 11.14 1.62 3.30
CA THR A 126 11.93 2.72 2.75
C THR A 126 11.58 2.96 1.28
N LEU A 127 11.46 1.89 0.48
CA LEU A 127 11.09 1.99 -0.92
C LEU A 127 9.70 2.60 -1.10
N ILE A 128 8.70 2.17 -0.31
CA ILE A 128 7.35 2.74 -0.36
C ILE A 128 7.36 4.23 -0.03
N VAL A 129 8.09 4.66 1.00
CA VAL A 129 8.16 6.08 1.38
C VAL A 129 8.81 6.90 0.25
N VAL A 130 9.92 6.44 -0.31
CA VAL A 130 10.59 7.12 -1.43
C VAL A 130 9.66 7.25 -2.63
N LEU A 131 8.97 6.17 -3.03
CA LEU A 131 8.02 6.21 -4.13
C LEU A 131 6.82 7.12 -3.84
N GLY A 132 6.33 7.15 -2.60
CA GLY A 132 5.29 8.08 -2.16
C GLY A 132 5.72 9.55 -2.25
N CYS A 133 6.95 9.86 -1.85
CA CYS A 133 7.53 11.20 -1.99
C CYS A 133 7.68 11.61 -3.46
N LEU A 134 8.14 10.70 -4.32
CA LEU A 134 8.25 10.94 -5.76
C LEU A 134 6.88 11.17 -6.42
N PHE A 135 5.88 10.35 -6.05
CA PHE A 135 4.51 10.54 -6.50
C PHE A 135 3.96 11.90 -6.06
N PHE A 136 4.13 12.26 -4.80
CA PHE A 136 3.73 13.56 -4.28
C PHE A 136 4.40 14.72 -5.02
N ALA A 137 5.72 14.64 -5.25
CA ALA A 137 6.48 15.67 -5.95
C ALA A 137 5.99 15.83 -7.39
N TRP A 138 5.78 14.72 -8.10
CA TRP A 138 5.23 14.71 -9.45
C TRP A 138 3.82 15.32 -9.51
N TRP A 139 2.93 14.88 -8.61
CA TRP A 139 1.58 15.42 -8.52
C TRP A 139 1.57 16.90 -8.15
N ALA A 140 2.42 17.34 -7.21
CA ALA A 140 2.52 18.74 -6.80
C ALA A 140 3.03 19.62 -7.95
N ALA A 141 4.00 19.15 -8.74
CA ALA A 141 4.47 19.85 -9.93
C ALA A 141 3.34 20.02 -10.96
N TRP A 142 2.59 18.95 -11.24
CA TRP A 142 1.41 19.01 -12.11
C TRP A 142 0.34 19.97 -11.55
N ALA A 143 0.05 19.90 -10.25
CA ALA A 143 -0.89 20.76 -9.56
C ALA A 143 -0.52 22.25 -9.64
N ARG A 144 0.77 22.59 -9.70
CA ARG A 144 1.22 23.98 -9.88
C ARG A 144 1.05 24.47 -11.31
N SER A 145 1.45 23.69 -12.30
CA SER A 145 1.47 24.11 -13.71
C SER A 145 0.10 24.60 -14.22
N ASP A 146 -0.99 23.92 -13.89
CA ASP A 146 -2.32 24.39 -14.36
C ASP A 146 -2.85 25.57 -13.52
N ALA A 147 -2.39 25.76 -12.27
CA ALA A 147 -2.77 26.93 -11.47
C ALA A 147 -2.19 28.22 -12.04
N ASP A 148 -0.95 28.16 -12.55
CA ASP A 148 -0.31 29.26 -13.27
C ASP A 148 -0.97 29.49 -14.64
N GLY A 149 -1.44 28.43 -15.31
CA GLY A 149 -2.24 28.52 -16.53
C GLY A 149 -3.57 29.23 -16.33
N GLN A 150 -4.27 28.94 -15.23
CA GLN A 150 -5.58 29.52 -14.93
C GLN A 150 -5.52 31.00 -14.53
N ARG A 151 -4.44 31.45 -13.88
CA ARG A 151 -4.20 32.89 -13.59
C ARG A 151 -3.86 33.74 -14.82
N ARG A 152 -3.34 33.14 -15.89
CA ARG A 152 -2.99 33.87 -17.12
C ARG A 152 -4.19 34.14 -18.02
N VAL A 153 -5.31 33.44 -17.83
CA VAL A 153 -6.50 33.52 -18.67
C VAL A 153 -7.60 34.40 -18.05
N SER A 154 -7.51 34.69 -16.75
CA SER A 154 -8.37 35.64 -16.01
C SER A 154 -7.80 37.05 -16.03
#